data_AF-A0A2N2LUZ0-F1
#
_entry.id   AF-A0A2N2LUZ0-F1
#
_cell.length_a   1.000
_cell.length_b   1.000
_cell.length_c   1.000
_cell.angle_alpha   90.00
_cell.angle_beta   90.00
_cell.angle_gamma   90.00
#
_symmetry.space_group_name_H-M   'P 1'
#
loop_
_entity.id
_entity.type
_entity.pdbx_description
1 polymer ?
#
loop_
_entity_poly.entity_id
_entity_poly.type
_entity_poly.pdbx_seq_one_letter_code
_entity_poly.pdbx_strand_id
1 'polypeptide(L)'
;KTESIAEAVMEIKGMKVLPANLDLSRLETEMTGLPGKEKILKNRLAEVSDVQYVIIDCPPAAGLLTVNALVACREVYIPLQMEFLALKGMSRLLALIEEVKKKFNKDGPSYRVIPTRYDARKRLNNAIMDKVRERFGERVFNAVIRENIAVAEAPSFGQSIFEYAPRSHGAEDYLALCREMIRKRPAG
;
A
#
# COMPACT_ATOMS: atom_id res chain seq x y z
N LYS A 1 28.42 6.50 7.11
CA LYS A 1 28.42 5.73 5.84
C LYS A 1 27.07 5.04 5.78
N THR A 2 26.24 5.33 4.77
CA THR A 2 24.98 4.59 4.61
C THR A 2 25.33 3.23 4.05
N GLU A 3 25.00 2.17 4.78
CA GLU A 3 25.13 0.78 4.29
C GLU A 3 24.30 0.61 3.01
N SER A 4 24.74 -0.30 2.14
CA SER A 4 24.01 -0.62 0.91
C SER A 4 22.69 -1.32 1.24
N ILE A 5 21.68 -1.23 0.35
CA ILE A 5 20.43 -2.00 0.55
C ILE A 5 20.73 -3.49 0.74
N ALA A 6 21.71 -4.02 0.02
CA ALA A 6 22.09 -5.43 0.09
C ALA A 6 22.53 -5.87 1.51
N GLU A 7 23.15 -4.99 2.28
CA GLU A 7 23.59 -5.28 3.66
C GLU A 7 22.45 -5.24 4.68
N ALA A 8 21.40 -4.47 4.40
CA ALA A 8 20.25 -4.30 5.30
C ALA A 8 19.08 -5.26 5.02
N VAL A 9 19.11 -5.98 3.88
CA VAL A 9 18.03 -6.89 3.48
C VAL A 9 18.09 -8.20 4.28
N MET A 10 16.92 -8.63 4.74
CA MET A 10 16.70 -9.93 5.36
C MET A 10 15.90 -10.85 4.44
N GLU A 11 16.10 -12.16 4.54
CA GLU A 11 15.25 -13.15 3.87
C GLU A 11 14.19 -13.73 4.81
N ILE A 12 12.92 -13.67 4.39
CA ILE A 12 11.79 -14.20 5.14
C ILE A 12 10.87 -14.93 4.17
N LYS A 13 10.75 -16.26 4.31
CA LYS A 13 9.83 -17.12 3.52
C LYS A 13 9.96 -16.89 2.01
N GLY A 14 11.20 -16.76 1.52
CA GLY A 14 11.50 -16.53 0.10
C GLY A 14 11.28 -15.08 -0.38
N MET A 15 11.03 -14.14 0.52
CA MET A 15 10.95 -12.70 0.23
C MET A 15 12.17 -11.98 0.80
N LYS A 16 12.64 -10.96 0.07
CA LYS A 16 13.60 -9.98 0.58
C LYS A 16 12.86 -8.87 1.30
N VAL A 17 13.22 -8.61 2.55
CA VAL A 17 12.57 -7.63 3.42
C VAL A 17 13.61 -6.60 3.85
N LEU A 18 13.33 -5.33 3.59
CA LEU A 18 14.05 -4.21 4.21
C LEU A 18 13.27 -3.79 5.47
N PRO A 19 13.74 -4.13 6.67
CA PRO A 19 12.98 -3.90 7.90
C PRO A 19 12.90 -2.41 8.25
N ALA A 20 11.79 -2.03 8.87
CA ALA A 20 11.64 -0.73 9.49
C ALA A 20 12.11 -0.77 10.96
N ASN A 21 12.66 0.34 11.46
CA ASN A 21 12.99 0.52 12.87
C ASN A 21 12.60 1.95 13.33
N LEU A 22 12.78 2.23 14.62
CA LEU A 22 12.44 3.53 15.22
C LEU A 22 13.23 4.70 14.61
N ASP A 23 14.39 4.44 14.01
CA ASP A 23 15.25 5.48 13.44
C ASP A 23 14.65 6.11 12.18
N LEU A 24 13.70 5.43 11.50
CA LEU A 24 12.98 6.04 10.37
C LEU A 24 12.27 7.34 10.75
N SER A 25 11.76 7.44 11.99
CA SER A 25 11.12 8.66 12.49
C SER A 25 12.10 9.82 12.66
N ARG A 26 13.34 9.53 13.05
CA ARG A 26 14.42 10.52 13.16
C ARG A 26 14.88 10.95 11.78
N LEU A 27 15.08 9.97 10.90
CA LEU A 27 15.50 10.16 9.52
C LEU A 27 14.56 11.12 8.75
N GLU A 28 13.24 10.98 8.94
CA GLU A 28 12.26 11.89 8.35
C GLU A 28 12.51 13.38 8.73
N THR A 29 12.88 13.63 9.99
CA THR A 29 13.20 14.99 10.45
C THR A 29 14.53 15.47 9.87
N GLU A 30 15.56 14.62 9.92
CA GLU A 30 16.92 14.94 9.43
C GLU A 30 16.95 15.22 7.92
N MET A 31 16.16 14.49 7.14
CA MET A 31 16.09 14.64 5.69
C MET A 31 15.41 15.93 5.24
N THR A 32 14.70 16.66 6.12
CA THR A 32 13.90 17.82 5.72
C THR A 32 14.73 18.95 5.10
N GLY A 33 16.02 19.07 5.46
CA GLY A 33 16.92 20.07 4.87
C GLY A 33 17.65 19.61 3.60
N LEU A 34 17.57 18.33 3.23
CA LEU A 34 18.40 17.78 2.16
C LEU A 34 17.84 18.13 0.77
N PRO A 35 18.67 18.61 -0.17
CA PRO A 35 18.28 18.75 -1.56
C PRO A 35 17.88 17.40 -2.16
N GLY A 36 16.73 17.36 -2.84
CA GLY A 36 16.24 16.13 -3.50
C GLY A 36 15.79 15.03 -2.53
N LYS A 37 15.52 15.36 -1.26
CA LYS A 37 15.05 14.46 -0.21
C LYS A 37 13.86 13.58 -0.59
N GLU A 38 13.02 14.02 -1.52
CA GLU A 38 11.83 13.31 -2.00
C GLU A 38 12.17 12.12 -2.91
N LYS A 39 13.40 12.06 -3.46
CA LYS A 39 13.86 11.04 -4.41
C LYS A 39 14.81 10.02 -3.79
N ILE A 40 15.11 10.13 -2.50
CA ILE A 40 16.12 9.29 -1.84
C ILE A 40 15.79 7.80 -2.00
N LEU A 41 14.54 7.41 -1.69
CA LEU A 41 14.12 6.01 -1.82
C LEU A 41 14.17 5.53 -3.29
N LYS A 42 13.69 6.37 -4.23
CA LYS A 42 13.70 6.05 -5.66
C LYS A 42 15.13 5.78 -6.17
N ASN A 43 16.08 6.63 -5.78
CA ASN A 43 17.46 6.51 -6.21
C ASN A 43 18.11 5.25 -5.65
N ARG A 44 17.83 4.92 -4.38
CA ARG A 44 18.35 3.70 -3.74
C ARG A 44 17.74 2.43 -4.35
N LEU A 45 16.44 2.42 -4.60
CA LEU A 45 15.78 1.27 -5.24
C LEU A 45 16.24 1.04 -6.68
N ALA A 46 16.76 2.06 -7.37
CA ALA A 46 17.33 1.89 -8.71
C ALA A 46 18.59 1.00 -8.73
N GLU A 47 19.24 0.80 -7.57
CA GLU A 47 20.39 -0.09 -7.41
C GLU A 47 19.97 -1.57 -7.25
N VAL A 48 18.67 -1.84 -7.05
CA VAL A 48 18.13 -3.20 -6.86
C VAL A 48 17.64 -3.75 -8.20
N SER A 49 18.26 -4.82 -8.69
CA SER A 49 17.97 -5.39 -10.02
C SER A 49 17.43 -6.82 -10.00
N ASP A 50 17.45 -7.51 -8.86
CA ASP A 50 17.13 -8.93 -8.74
C ASP A 50 15.73 -9.23 -8.17
N VAL A 51 14.83 -8.25 -8.25
CA VAL A 51 13.42 -8.38 -7.81
C VAL A 51 12.46 -7.96 -8.91
N GLN A 52 11.38 -8.73 -9.07
CA GLN A 52 10.31 -8.41 -10.04
C GLN A 52 9.28 -7.41 -9.50
N TYR A 53 9.14 -7.37 -8.17
CA TYR A 53 8.16 -6.55 -7.46
C TYR A 53 8.79 -5.95 -6.22
N VAL A 54 8.48 -4.69 -5.95
CA VAL A 54 8.78 -3.99 -4.70
C VAL A 54 7.45 -3.53 -4.11
N ILE A 55 7.16 -3.95 -2.88
CA ILE A 55 6.01 -3.49 -2.11
C ILE A 55 6.54 -2.56 -1.02
N ILE A 56 5.99 -1.36 -0.94
CA ILE A 56 6.35 -0.36 0.05
C ILE A 56 5.13 -0.16 0.95
N ASP A 57 5.24 -0.54 2.22
CA ASP A 57 4.22 -0.27 3.23
C ASP A 57 4.43 1.13 3.81
N CYS A 58 3.44 2.00 3.65
CA CYS A 58 3.55 3.41 4.02
C CYS A 58 3.00 3.66 5.43
N PRO A 59 3.64 4.53 6.21
CA PRO A 59 3.06 4.96 7.48
C PRO A 59 1.75 5.73 7.24
N PRO A 60 0.85 5.81 8.24
CA PRO A 60 -0.42 6.53 8.11
C PRO A 60 -0.23 8.05 7.95
N ALA A 61 0.96 8.58 8.24
CA ALA A 61 1.29 9.99 8.10
C ALA A 61 1.58 10.36 6.65
N ALA A 62 1.04 11.49 6.19
CA ALA A 62 1.36 12.08 4.88
C ALA A 62 2.68 12.89 4.90
N GLY A 63 3.74 12.29 5.47
CA GLY A 63 5.06 12.89 5.65
C GLY A 63 6.02 12.64 4.49
N LEU A 64 7.30 12.96 4.70
CA LEU A 64 8.37 12.79 3.71
C LEU A 64 8.63 11.32 3.37
N LEU A 65 8.42 10.39 4.31
CA LEU A 65 8.50 8.95 4.03
C LEU A 65 7.46 8.52 2.99
N THR A 66 6.21 8.96 3.18
CA THR A 66 5.11 8.70 2.24
C THR A 66 5.36 9.38 0.89
N VAL A 67 5.92 10.60 0.87
CA VAL A 67 6.33 11.26 -0.38
C VAL A 67 7.40 10.46 -1.10
N ASN A 68 8.43 9.96 -0.41
CA ASN A 68 9.46 9.12 -0.99
C ASN A 68 8.89 7.84 -1.61
N ALA A 69 7.96 7.17 -0.90
CA ALA A 69 7.27 6.00 -1.41
C ALA A 69 6.48 6.32 -2.70
N LEU A 70 5.72 7.42 -2.70
CA LEU A 70 4.95 7.86 -3.88
C LEU A 70 5.82 8.25 -5.07
N VAL A 71 6.99 8.84 -4.83
CA VAL A 71 7.95 9.19 -5.89
C VAL A 71 8.61 7.93 -6.48
N ALA A 72 8.82 6.90 -5.66
CA ALA A 72 9.46 5.65 -6.07
C ALA A 72 8.50 4.64 -6.72
N CYS A 73 7.19 4.67 -6.40
CA CYS A 73 6.25 3.66 -6.88
C CYS A 73 5.63 4.00 -8.25
N ARG A 74 5.10 2.95 -8.91
CA ARG A 74 4.34 3.04 -10.17
C ARG A 74 2.84 2.94 -9.97
N GLU A 75 2.42 2.25 -8.91
CA GLU A 75 1.03 2.04 -8.57
C GLU A 75 0.85 2.15 -7.05
N VAL A 76 -0.24 2.78 -6.62
CA VAL A 76 -0.62 2.94 -5.21
C VAL A 76 -1.91 2.17 -4.96
N TYR A 77 -1.86 1.24 -4.01
CA TYR A 77 -3.04 0.54 -3.53
C TYR A 77 -3.55 1.23 -2.27
N ILE A 78 -4.82 1.65 -2.26
CA ILE A 78 -5.44 2.40 -1.18
C ILE A 78 -6.47 1.49 -0.49
N PRO A 79 -6.14 0.88 0.66
CA PRO A 79 -7.14 0.19 1.49
C PRO A 79 -8.14 1.22 2.02
N LEU A 80 -9.41 1.05 1.65
CA LEU A 80 -10.49 1.93 2.09
C LEU A 80 -11.47 1.12 2.92
N GLN A 81 -11.66 1.51 4.18
CA GLN A 81 -12.70 0.92 5.02
C GLN A 81 -14.06 1.42 4.54
N MET A 82 -15.08 0.55 4.49
CA MET A 82 -16.41 0.88 3.99
C MET A 82 -17.26 1.66 5.02
N GLU A 83 -16.67 2.73 5.56
CA GLU A 83 -17.25 3.64 6.55
C GLU A 83 -17.13 5.10 6.07
N PHE A 84 -18.06 5.96 6.49
CA PHE A 84 -18.15 7.34 5.98
C PHE A 84 -16.89 8.17 6.27
N LEU A 85 -16.27 8.00 7.44
CA LEU A 85 -15.08 8.75 7.84
C LEU A 85 -13.87 8.43 6.95
N ALA A 86 -13.71 7.17 6.55
CA ALA A 86 -12.61 6.74 5.70
C ALA A 86 -12.64 7.43 4.33
N LEU A 87 -13.85 7.61 3.75
CA LEU A 87 -14.02 8.33 2.50
C LEU A 87 -13.67 9.83 2.64
N LYS A 88 -13.96 10.44 3.78
CA LYS A 88 -13.61 11.85 4.06
C LYS A 88 -12.09 12.06 4.15
N GLY A 89 -11.36 11.10 4.72
CA GLY A 89 -9.90 11.16 4.87
C GLY A 89 -9.13 11.01 3.54
N MET A 90 -9.74 10.39 2.53
CA MET A 90 -9.08 10.05 1.27
C MET A 90 -8.64 11.28 0.44
N SER A 91 -9.32 12.42 0.58
CA SER A 91 -9.03 13.62 -0.21
C SER A 91 -7.59 14.14 -0.04
N ARG A 92 -7.02 14.05 1.17
CA ARG A 92 -5.64 14.49 1.43
C ARG A 92 -4.62 13.61 0.71
N LEU A 93 -4.82 12.29 0.71
CA LEU A 93 -3.95 11.36 0.00
C LEU A 93 -3.99 11.58 -1.52
N LEU A 94 -5.19 11.76 -2.08
CA LEU A 94 -5.35 12.04 -3.51
C LEU A 94 -4.67 13.35 -3.92
N ALA A 95 -4.80 14.40 -3.10
CA ALA A 95 -4.10 15.66 -3.35
C ALA A 95 -2.57 15.48 -3.34
N LEU A 96 -2.05 14.67 -2.41
CA LEU A 96 -0.61 14.37 -2.34
C LEU A 96 -0.13 13.59 -3.57
N ILE A 97 -0.89 12.57 -4.02
CA ILE A 97 -0.57 11.81 -5.24
C ILE A 97 -0.51 12.75 -6.45
N GLU A 98 -1.49 13.64 -6.61
CA GLU A 98 -1.52 14.61 -7.70
C GLU A 98 -0.36 15.62 -7.63
N GLU A 99 0.02 16.05 -6.43
CA GLU A 99 1.16 16.95 -6.24
C GLU A 99 2.49 16.29 -6.61
N VAL A 100 2.69 15.04 -6.16
CA VAL A 100 3.85 14.22 -6.53
C VAL A 100 3.90 14.00 -8.04
N LYS A 101 2.76 13.71 -8.66
CA LYS A 101 2.66 13.54 -10.11
C LYS A 101 3.07 14.80 -10.86
N LYS A 102 2.58 15.98 -10.44
CA LYS A 102 2.94 17.26 -11.07
C LYS A 102 4.43 17.58 -10.93
N LYS A 103 5.05 17.27 -9.79
CA LYS A 103 6.43 17.69 -9.47
C LYS A 103 7.51 16.70 -9.92
N PHE A 104 7.27 15.39 -9.79
CA PHE A 104 8.35 14.40 -9.84
C PHE A 104 8.16 13.29 -10.87
N ASN A 105 6.92 13.00 -11.23
CA ASN A 105 6.61 11.89 -12.11
C ASN A 105 5.37 12.25 -12.94
N LYS A 106 5.53 12.76 -14.17
CA LYS A 106 4.38 13.19 -14.99
C LYS A 106 3.43 12.03 -15.30
N ASP A 107 3.97 10.82 -15.38
CA ASP A 107 3.23 9.56 -15.51
C ASP A 107 2.83 8.97 -14.15
N GLY A 108 2.95 9.79 -13.09
CA GLY A 108 2.94 9.49 -11.66
C GLY A 108 1.84 8.56 -11.19
N PRO A 109 2.08 7.88 -10.05
CA PRO A 109 1.61 6.53 -9.90
C PRO A 109 0.09 6.47 -10.05
N SER A 110 -0.34 5.53 -10.88
CA SER A 110 -1.75 5.15 -10.91
C SER A 110 -2.18 4.71 -9.50
N TYR A 111 -3.44 4.92 -9.13
CA TYR A 111 -3.94 4.44 -7.85
C TYR A 111 -5.19 3.59 -8.04
N ARG A 112 -5.35 2.63 -7.13
CA ARG A 112 -6.50 1.73 -7.08
C ARG A 112 -6.99 1.57 -5.66
N VAL A 113 -8.31 1.42 -5.51
CA VAL A 113 -8.98 1.38 -4.20
C VAL A 113 -9.35 -0.05 -3.88
N ILE A 114 -8.91 -0.55 -2.72
CA ILE A 114 -9.25 -1.87 -2.21
C ILE A 114 -10.32 -1.69 -1.14
N PRO A 115 -11.56 -2.13 -1.37
CA PRO A 115 -12.58 -2.11 -0.34
C PRO A 115 -12.23 -3.09 0.79
N THR A 116 -12.24 -2.62 2.03
CA THR A 116 -11.90 -3.41 3.21
C THR A 116 -12.97 -3.30 4.29
N ARG A 117 -12.97 -4.27 5.22
CA ARG A 117 -13.94 -4.38 6.32
C ARG A 117 -15.38 -4.35 5.80
N TYR A 118 -15.61 -5.04 4.69
CA TYR A 118 -16.91 -5.04 4.03
C TYR A 118 -17.88 -6.03 4.72
N ASP A 119 -19.12 -5.59 4.96
CA ASP A 119 -20.22 -6.42 5.46
C ASP A 119 -21.50 -6.12 4.68
N ALA A 120 -21.86 -7.02 3.76
CA ALA A 120 -23.01 -6.89 2.87
C ALA A 120 -24.37 -6.80 3.61
N ARG A 121 -24.43 -7.21 4.88
CA ARG A 121 -25.66 -7.13 5.69
C ARG A 121 -25.92 -5.70 6.18
N LYS A 122 -24.89 -4.85 6.23
CA LYS A 122 -24.98 -3.47 6.72
C LYS A 122 -25.34 -2.54 5.57
N ARG A 123 -26.55 -1.94 5.63
CA ARG A 123 -27.03 -0.95 4.64
C ARG A 123 -26.04 0.18 4.39
N LEU A 124 -25.40 0.69 5.44
CA LEU A 124 -24.39 1.75 5.33
C LEU A 124 -23.20 1.31 4.46
N ASN A 125 -22.72 0.09 4.65
CA ASN A 125 -21.55 -0.44 3.97
C ASN A 125 -21.80 -0.60 2.46
N ASN A 126 -23.01 -1.07 2.10
CA ASN A 126 -23.48 -1.12 0.71
C ASN A 126 -23.57 0.28 0.10
N ALA A 127 -24.21 1.23 0.79
CA ALA A 127 -24.32 2.60 0.31
C ALA A 127 -22.96 3.30 0.12
N ILE A 128 -21.97 2.99 0.97
CA ILE A 128 -20.60 3.50 0.81
C ILE A 128 -19.89 2.83 -0.37
N MET A 129 -20.04 1.50 -0.54
CA MET A 129 -19.49 0.78 -1.68
C MET A 129 -19.99 1.37 -3.01
N ASP A 130 -21.30 1.65 -3.11
CA ASP A 130 -21.90 2.22 -4.32
C ASP A 130 -21.29 3.60 -4.64
N LYS A 131 -21.17 4.47 -3.64
CA LYS A 131 -20.52 5.79 -3.80
C LYS A 131 -19.05 5.70 -4.19
N VAL A 132 -18.32 4.72 -3.62
CA VAL A 132 -16.91 4.49 -3.95
C VAL A 132 -16.78 4.05 -5.40
N ARG A 133 -17.65 3.14 -5.86
CA ARG A 133 -17.68 2.69 -7.26
C ARG A 133 -18.11 3.80 -8.22
N GLU A 134 -19.11 4.59 -7.88
CA GLU A 134 -19.55 5.76 -8.65
C GLU A 134 -18.41 6.77 -8.80
N ARG A 135 -17.69 7.07 -7.72
CA ARG A 135 -16.64 8.08 -7.70
C ARG A 135 -15.34 7.63 -8.37
N PHE A 136 -14.92 6.39 -8.15
CA PHE A 136 -13.59 5.91 -8.56
C PHE A 136 -13.61 4.95 -9.75
N GLY A 137 -14.78 4.44 -10.13
CA GLY A 137 -14.99 3.60 -11.30
C GLY A 137 -14.07 2.37 -11.33
N GLU A 138 -13.41 2.17 -12.46
CA GLU A 138 -12.51 1.02 -12.70
C GLU A 138 -11.27 0.99 -11.79
N ARG A 139 -10.98 2.08 -11.08
CA ARG A 139 -9.90 2.11 -10.08
C ARG A 139 -10.24 1.27 -8.85
N VAL A 140 -11.51 0.95 -8.61
CA VAL A 140 -11.91 0.09 -7.49
C VAL A 140 -11.66 -1.38 -7.84
N PHE A 141 -11.09 -2.13 -6.91
CA PHE A 141 -11.00 -3.58 -7.05
C PHE A 141 -12.38 -4.23 -7.00
N ASN A 142 -12.56 -5.29 -7.79
CA ASN A 142 -13.74 -6.13 -7.70
C ASN A 142 -13.68 -7.01 -6.43
N ALA A 143 -12.47 -7.47 -6.08
CA ALA A 143 -12.22 -8.13 -4.81
C ALA A 143 -12.49 -7.17 -3.64
N VAL A 144 -13.13 -7.70 -2.60
CA VAL A 144 -13.45 -6.99 -1.36
C VAL A 144 -12.90 -7.79 -0.19
N ILE A 145 -12.33 -7.13 0.81
CA ILE A 145 -11.90 -7.77 2.05
C ILE A 145 -13.03 -7.68 3.07
N ARG A 146 -13.66 -8.81 3.38
CA ARG A 146 -14.76 -8.89 4.36
C ARG A 146 -14.24 -8.70 5.79
N GLU A 147 -15.12 -8.26 6.67
CA GLU A 147 -14.82 -8.27 8.11
C GLU A 147 -14.54 -9.71 8.57
N ASN A 148 -13.34 -9.98 9.07
CA ASN A 148 -12.92 -11.32 9.46
C ASN A 148 -11.96 -11.27 10.65
N ILE A 149 -12.32 -11.93 11.74
CA ILE A 149 -11.55 -11.94 12.99
C ILE A 149 -10.17 -12.59 12.79
N ALA A 150 -10.09 -13.67 12.00
CA ALA A 150 -8.83 -14.38 11.78
C ALA A 150 -7.77 -13.52 11.07
N VAL A 151 -8.19 -12.54 10.25
CA VAL A 151 -7.27 -11.55 9.64
C VAL A 151 -6.65 -10.65 10.71
N ALA A 152 -7.42 -10.28 11.73
CA ALA A 152 -6.94 -9.46 12.84
C ALA A 152 -6.05 -10.26 13.82
N GLU A 153 -6.30 -11.56 13.96
CA GLU A 153 -5.55 -12.45 14.86
C GLU A 153 -4.22 -12.92 14.27
N ALA A 154 -4.15 -13.23 12.97
CA ALA A 154 -2.95 -13.82 12.35
C ALA A 154 -1.62 -13.10 12.69
N PRO A 155 -1.55 -11.74 12.72
CA PRO A 155 -0.32 -11.03 13.09
C PRO A 155 0.17 -11.33 14.52
N SER A 156 -0.71 -11.56 15.50
CA SER A 156 -0.31 -11.86 16.88
C SER A 156 0.38 -13.23 17.02
N PHE A 157 0.19 -14.11 16.03
CA PHE A 157 0.86 -15.40 15.91
C PHE A 157 2.08 -15.36 14.98
N GLY A 158 2.44 -14.18 14.43
CA GLY A 158 3.53 -14.06 13.45
C GLY A 158 3.26 -14.83 12.15
N GLN A 159 1.99 -15.07 11.84
CA GLN A 159 1.56 -15.85 10.69
C GLN A 159 0.82 -14.97 9.68
N SER A 160 0.93 -15.31 8.40
CA SER A 160 0.03 -14.76 7.39
C SER A 160 -1.37 -15.36 7.53
N ILE A 161 -2.40 -14.71 6.95
CA ILE A 161 -3.76 -15.28 6.94
C ILE A 161 -3.82 -16.64 6.25
N PHE A 162 -2.94 -16.89 5.27
CA PHE A 162 -2.84 -18.16 4.55
C PHE A 162 -2.28 -19.30 5.41
N GLU A 163 -1.49 -18.97 6.43
CA GLU A 163 -0.94 -19.96 7.37
C GLU A 163 -1.87 -20.14 8.57
N TYR A 164 -2.36 -19.03 9.13
CA TYR A 164 -3.19 -19.04 10.34
C TYR A 164 -4.58 -19.65 10.10
N ALA A 165 -5.26 -19.21 9.04
CA ALA A 165 -6.62 -19.65 8.74
C ALA A 165 -6.84 -19.80 7.21
N PRO A 166 -6.19 -20.79 6.57
CA PRO A 166 -6.19 -20.97 5.11
C PRO A 166 -7.59 -21.14 4.48
N ARG A 167 -8.56 -21.65 5.25
CA ARG A 167 -9.95 -21.86 4.80
C ARG A 167 -10.90 -20.74 5.22
N SER A 168 -10.38 -19.65 5.78
CA SER A 168 -11.20 -18.50 6.18
C SER A 168 -11.59 -17.66 4.98
N HIS A 169 -12.70 -16.94 5.12
CA HIS A 169 -13.09 -15.89 4.17
C HIS A 169 -12.00 -14.83 3.97
N GLY A 170 -11.19 -14.52 4.99
CA GLY A 170 -10.05 -13.62 4.85
C GLY A 170 -9.00 -14.15 3.87
N ALA A 171 -8.62 -15.41 3.98
CA ALA A 171 -7.68 -16.04 3.05
C ALA A 171 -8.24 -16.07 1.61
N GLU A 172 -9.53 -16.39 1.44
CA GLU A 172 -10.21 -16.34 0.14
C GLU A 172 -10.17 -14.94 -0.49
N ASP A 173 -10.50 -13.92 0.31
CA ASP A 173 -10.60 -12.52 -0.15
C ASP A 173 -9.23 -11.97 -0.56
N TYR A 174 -8.19 -12.21 0.24
CA TYR A 174 -6.82 -11.80 -0.11
C TYR A 174 -6.30 -12.55 -1.34
N LEU A 175 -6.62 -13.83 -1.50
CA LEU A 175 -6.23 -14.58 -2.70
C LEU A 175 -6.93 -14.04 -3.95
N ALA A 176 -8.21 -13.68 -3.85
CA ALA A 176 -8.94 -13.03 -4.93
C ALA A 176 -8.34 -11.67 -5.30
N LEU A 177 -7.96 -10.86 -4.29
CA LEU A 177 -7.26 -9.59 -4.48
C LEU A 177 -5.92 -9.79 -5.20
N CYS A 178 -5.06 -10.70 -4.73
CA CYS A 178 -3.77 -10.99 -5.37
C CYS A 178 -3.94 -11.41 -6.84
N ARG A 179 -4.92 -12.27 -7.14
CA ARG A 179 -5.22 -12.68 -8.52
C ARG A 179 -5.65 -11.50 -9.38
N GLU A 180 -6.47 -10.60 -8.86
CA GLU A 180 -6.89 -9.40 -9.57
C GLU A 180 -5.71 -8.42 -9.81
N MET A 181 -4.83 -8.25 -8.80
CA MET A 181 -3.63 -7.41 -8.92
C MET A 181 -2.70 -7.90 -10.02
N ILE A 182 -2.48 -9.22 -10.12
CA ILE A 182 -1.61 -9.81 -11.15
C ILE A 182 -2.26 -9.72 -12.55
N ARG A 183 -3.57 -9.99 -12.68
CA ARG A 183 -4.28 -9.99 -13.97
C ARG A 183 -4.41 -8.61 -14.61
N LYS A 184 -4.61 -7.56 -13.81
CA LYS A 184 -4.88 -6.20 -14.32
C LYS A 184 -3.62 -5.38 -14.61
N ARG A 185 -2.41 -5.97 -14.54
CA ARG A 185 -1.22 -5.30 -15.06
C ARG A 185 -1.30 -5.23 -16.59
N PRO A 186 -1.09 -4.05 -17.21
CA PRO A 186 -0.67 -4.03 -18.61
C PRO A 186 0.54 -4.95 -18.75
N ALA A 187 0.57 -5.80 -19.77
CA ALA A 187 1.82 -6.42 -20.20
C ALA A 187 2.85 -5.29 -20.40
N GLY A 188 4.07 -5.52 -19.90
CA GLY A 188 5.12 -4.51 -19.68
C GLY A 188 5.23 -3.42 -20.73
#